data_AF-A0A0A0SHA3-F1
#
_entry.id   AF-A0A0A0SHA3-F1
#
_cell.length_a   1.000
_cell.length_b   1.000
_cell.length_c   1.000
_cell.angle_alpha   90.00
_cell.angle_beta   90.00
_cell.angle_gamma   90.00
#
_symmetry.space_group_name_H-M   'P 1'
#
loop_
_entity.id
_entity.type
_entity.pdbx_description
1 polymer ?
#
loop_
_entity_poly.entity_id
_entity_poly.type
_entity_poly.pdbx_seq_one_letter_code
_entity_poly.pdbx_strand_id
1 'polypeptide(L)'
;MRRLDQLPPVWKGIPLALCSTAMFTLVGVIVRVLSDTIDVFQILFFRQLVFITLLMPAMVRSVDILLKPKRVKLHALRILGAFIALYFGFVTVSNIPLADATAIGFTQVLFVACISRLCLSECITATRLFTIIAGFIGVMMVVQPQFQQGSLQYTGAGLLAAMGAAVAVICVRKVSQEEPRITLLGYQALFVGVMALLPSIAAWQWPSWSELGLLLCVGVLSSVAQWIGVTAYKYGEANVIANVEYGKIIYSVALGYGLFSEVPNELAILGLLVIVASAALPIVYHHLKQPKL
;
A
#
# COMPACT_ATOMS: atom_id res chain seq x y z
N MET A 1 -0.11 -28.97 2.92
CA MET A 1 -0.97 -27.89 3.46
C MET A 1 -1.02 -27.82 5.00
N ARG A 2 -0.90 -28.93 5.75
CA ARG A 2 -0.92 -28.95 7.25
C ARG A 2 0.18 -28.14 8.00
N ARG A 3 1.31 -27.77 7.37
CA ARG A 3 2.41 -27.04 8.04
C ARG A 3 2.18 -25.53 8.17
N LEU A 4 1.34 -24.93 7.33
CA LEU A 4 1.08 -23.49 7.38
C LEU A 4 0.18 -23.13 8.57
N ASP A 5 -0.70 -24.04 9.00
CA ASP A 5 -1.66 -23.75 10.07
C ASP A 5 -1.01 -23.60 11.45
N GLN A 6 0.17 -24.20 11.65
CA GLN A 6 0.92 -24.19 12.92
C GLN A 6 1.83 -22.96 13.10
N LEU A 7 1.98 -22.11 12.07
CA LEU A 7 2.83 -20.93 12.18
C LEU A 7 2.12 -19.79 12.94
N PRO A 8 2.86 -19.01 13.76
CA PRO A 8 2.32 -17.81 14.40
C PRO A 8 1.61 -16.92 13.36
N PRO A 9 0.48 -16.28 13.70
CA PRO A 9 -0.33 -15.51 12.75
C PRO A 9 0.49 -14.56 11.88
N VAL A 10 1.48 -13.88 12.45
CA VAL A 10 2.36 -12.92 11.75
C VAL A 10 3.02 -13.52 10.50
N TRP A 11 3.49 -14.78 10.56
CA TRP A 11 4.14 -15.45 9.43
C TRP A 11 3.19 -15.77 8.27
N LYS A 12 1.87 -15.82 8.54
CA LYS A 12 0.85 -15.91 7.48
C LYS A 12 0.64 -14.54 6.81
N GLY A 13 0.80 -13.44 7.55
CA GLY A 13 0.63 -12.08 7.06
C GLY A 13 1.78 -11.58 6.17
N ILE A 14 3.02 -11.91 6.51
CA ILE A 14 4.23 -11.47 5.76
C ILE A 14 4.16 -11.81 4.25
N PRO A 15 3.95 -13.06 3.81
CA PRO A 15 3.95 -13.39 2.39
C PRO A 15 2.79 -12.73 1.65
N LEU A 16 1.64 -12.56 2.31
CA LEU A 16 0.49 -11.84 1.76
C LEU A 16 0.83 -10.36 1.55
N ALA A 17 1.48 -9.72 2.52
CA ALA A 17 1.94 -8.34 2.41
C ALA A 17 2.93 -8.17 1.25
N LEU A 18 3.96 -9.02 1.16
CA LEU A 18 4.93 -9.00 0.08
C LEU A 18 4.28 -9.17 -1.31
N CYS A 19 3.36 -10.12 -1.44
CA CYS A 19 2.62 -10.34 -2.69
C CYS A 19 1.75 -9.13 -3.07
N SER A 20 0.99 -8.59 -2.11
CA SER A 20 0.19 -7.37 -2.30
C SER A 20 1.06 -6.20 -2.78
N THR A 21 2.21 -6.00 -2.13
CA THR A 21 3.14 -4.92 -2.43
C THR A 21 3.79 -5.07 -3.81
N ALA A 22 4.11 -6.29 -4.25
CA ALA A 22 4.59 -6.56 -5.61
C ALA A 22 3.55 -6.15 -6.66
N MET A 23 2.28 -6.53 -6.45
CA MET A 23 1.18 -6.18 -7.36
C MET A 23 0.94 -4.66 -7.41
N PHE A 24 0.98 -3.96 -6.26
CA PHE A 24 0.86 -2.51 -6.24
C PHE A 24 2.03 -1.79 -6.91
N THR A 25 3.23 -2.39 -6.93
CA THR A 25 4.37 -1.85 -7.66
C THR A 25 4.10 -1.89 -9.17
N LEU A 26 3.59 -3.01 -9.68
CA LEU A 26 3.16 -3.13 -11.08
C LEU A 26 2.04 -2.14 -11.43
N VAL A 27 1.06 -1.96 -10.54
CA VAL A 27 0.00 -0.95 -10.72
C VAL A 27 0.61 0.45 -10.85
N GLY A 28 1.58 0.82 -10.02
CA GLY A 28 2.24 2.12 -10.12
C GLY A 28 2.90 2.37 -11.48
N VAL A 29 3.56 1.36 -12.04
CA VAL A 29 4.17 1.43 -13.38
C VAL A 29 3.09 1.64 -14.46
N ILE A 30 1.99 0.88 -14.42
CA ILE A 30 0.91 1.01 -15.40
C ILE A 30 0.22 2.37 -15.29
N VAL A 31 -0.02 2.84 -14.06
CA VAL A 31 -0.63 4.16 -13.81
C VAL A 31 0.23 5.27 -14.37
N ARG A 32 1.57 5.20 -14.21
CA ARG A 32 2.49 6.17 -14.81
C ARG A 32 2.28 6.29 -16.32
N VAL A 33 2.22 5.16 -17.02
CA VAL A 33 2.02 5.12 -18.48
C VAL A 33 0.64 5.66 -18.86
N LEU A 34 -0.40 5.28 -18.13
CA LEU A 34 -1.77 5.74 -18.41
C LEU A 34 -1.96 7.24 -18.16
N SER A 35 -1.24 7.82 -17.21
CA SER A 35 -1.39 9.23 -16.83
C SER A 35 -0.86 10.22 -17.86
N ASP A 36 -0.18 9.75 -18.90
CA ASP A 36 0.23 10.62 -20.02
C ASP A 36 -0.98 11.08 -20.85
N THR A 37 -2.06 10.30 -20.86
CA THR A 37 -3.28 10.56 -21.65
C THR A 37 -4.55 10.62 -20.82
N ILE A 38 -4.68 9.76 -19.80
CA ILE A 38 -5.89 9.62 -18.99
C ILE A 38 -5.71 10.29 -17.63
N ASP A 39 -6.66 11.14 -17.25
CA ASP A 39 -6.66 11.81 -15.94
C ASP A 39 -6.68 10.82 -14.76
N VAL A 40 -5.99 11.18 -13.68
CA VAL A 40 -5.83 10.34 -12.49
C VAL A 40 -7.17 10.00 -11.83
N PHE A 41 -8.15 10.92 -11.82
CA PHE A 41 -9.48 10.63 -11.29
C PHE A 41 -10.19 9.57 -12.13
N GLN A 42 -10.02 9.62 -13.46
CA GLN A 42 -10.60 8.63 -14.35
C GLN A 42 -9.93 7.25 -14.16
N ILE A 43 -8.60 7.19 -14.05
CA ILE A 43 -7.88 5.95 -13.72
C ILE A 43 -8.40 5.35 -12.41
N LEU A 44 -8.54 6.19 -11.37
CA LEU A 44 -9.06 5.78 -10.07
C LEU A 44 -10.52 5.32 -10.17
N PHE A 45 -11.35 5.96 -10.97
CA PHE A 45 -12.73 5.55 -11.20
C PHE A 45 -12.82 4.16 -11.84
N PHE A 46 -12.10 3.91 -12.95
CA PHE A 46 -12.06 2.60 -13.60
C PHE A 46 -11.53 1.51 -12.66
N ARG A 47 -10.50 1.81 -11.86
CA ARG A 47 -10.01 0.91 -10.81
C ARG A 47 -11.13 0.50 -9.85
N GLN A 48 -11.96 1.45 -9.40
CA GLN A 48 -13.07 1.16 -8.48
C GLN A 48 -14.24 0.47 -9.17
N LEU A 49 -14.50 0.76 -10.44
CA LEU A 49 -15.51 0.08 -11.25
C LEU A 49 -15.16 -1.41 -11.38
N VAL A 50 -13.92 -1.75 -11.72
CA VAL A 50 -13.48 -3.15 -11.73
C VAL A 50 -13.57 -3.76 -10.34
N PHE A 51 -13.19 -3.00 -9.30
CA PHE A 51 -13.23 -3.51 -7.93
C PHE A 51 -14.64 -3.86 -7.48
N ILE A 52 -15.63 -3.00 -7.74
CA ILE A 52 -17.02 -3.27 -7.40
C ILE A 52 -17.57 -4.45 -8.23
N THR A 53 -17.21 -4.57 -9.51
CA THR A 53 -17.61 -5.72 -10.35
C THR A 53 -17.10 -7.03 -9.79
N LEU A 54 -15.82 -7.09 -9.39
CA LEU A 54 -15.23 -8.31 -8.81
C LEU A 54 -15.82 -8.66 -7.44
N LEU A 55 -16.18 -7.65 -6.64
CA LEU A 55 -16.77 -7.84 -5.31
C LEU A 55 -18.27 -8.07 -5.32
N MET A 56 -18.97 -7.74 -6.42
CA MET A 56 -20.43 -7.76 -6.51
C MET A 56 -21.05 -9.06 -5.99
N PRO A 57 -20.60 -10.27 -6.39
CA PRO A 57 -21.22 -11.51 -5.93
C PRO A 57 -21.17 -11.69 -4.41
N ALA A 58 -20.08 -11.25 -3.78
CA ALA A 58 -19.91 -11.31 -2.33
C ALA A 58 -20.72 -10.20 -1.63
N MET A 59 -20.82 -9.01 -2.24
CA MET A 59 -21.61 -7.88 -1.73
C MET A 59 -23.10 -8.21 -1.72
N VAL A 60 -23.65 -8.76 -2.80
CA VAL A 60 -25.07 -9.13 -2.89
C VAL A 60 -25.42 -10.20 -1.84
N ARG A 61 -24.56 -11.20 -1.64
CA ARG A 61 -24.75 -12.23 -0.61
C ARG A 61 -24.66 -11.70 0.83
N SER A 62 -24.06 -10.53 1.03
CA SER A 62 -23.80 -9.94 2.36
C SER A 62 -24.53 -8.61 2.57
N VAL A 63 -25.58 -8.32 1.79
CA VAL A 63 -26.26 -7.02 1.78
C VAL A 63 -26.77 -6.61 3.16
N ASP A 64 -27.32 -7.55 3.94
CA ASP A 64 -27.83 -7.29 5.29
C ASP A 64 -26.74 -6.79 6.24
N ILE A 65 -25.51 -7.29 6.06
CA ILE A 65 -24.35 -6.89 6.85
C ILE A 65 -23.85 -5.52 6.38
N LEU A 66 -23.86 -5.27 5.05
CA LEU A 66 -23.45 -4.00 4.47
C LEU A 66 -24.37 -2.84 4.82
N LEU A 67 -25.65 -3.09 5.12
CA LEU A 67 -26.61 -2.05 5.51
C LEU A 67 -26.54 -1.68 7.00
N LYS A 68 -25.84 -2.47 7.82
CA LYS A 68 -25.75 -2.28 9.29
C LYS A 68 -24.30 -2.22 9.78
N PRO A 69 -23.47 -1.26 9.30
CA PRO A 69 -22.09 -1.12 9.76
C PRO A 69 -22.04 -0.75 11.24
N LYS A 70 -21.16 -1.41 12.00
CA LYS A 70 -20.99 -1.15 13.43
C LYS A 70 -20.11 0.08 13.67
N ARG A 71 -19.18 0.36 12.76
CA ARG A 71 -18.13 1.39 12.93
C ARG A 71 -18.15 2.45 11.83
N VAL A 72 -19.30 3.10 11.60
CA VAL A 72 -19.48 4.12 10.54
C VAL A 72 -18.37 5.18 10.52
N LYS A 73 -18.01 5.76 11.68
CA LYS A 73 -16.96 6.80 11.77
C LYS A 73 -15.58 6.29 11.31
N LEU A 74 -15.22 5.05 11.66
CA LEU A 74 -13.94 4.46 11.22
C LEU A 74 -13.96 4.10 9.74
N HIS A 75 -15.10 3.67 9.20
CA HIS A 75 -15.25 3.49 7.76
C HIS A 75 -15.11 4.81 7.00
N ALA A 76 -15.76 5.88 7.45
CA ALA A 76 -15.63 7.20 6.83
C ALA A 76 -14.17 7.69 6.83
N LEU A 77 -13.49 7.58 7.98
CA LEU A 77 -12.07 7.94 8.09
C LEU A 77 -11.18 7.06 7.21
N ARG A 78 -11.45 5.75 7.15
CA ARG A 78 -10.74 4.80 6.28
C ARG A 78 -10.92 5.16 4.81
N ILE A 79 -12.14 5.45 4.38
CA ILE A 79 -12.47 5.79 2.98
C ILE A 79 -11.77 7.08 2.59
N LEU A 80 -11.82 8.10 3.45
CA LEU A 80 -11.12 9.36 3.22
C LEU A 80 -9.60 9.15 3.12
N GLY A 81 -9.02 8.42 4.07
CA GLY A 81 -7.60 8.06 4.04
C GLY A 81 -7.22 7.27 2.78
N ALA A 82 -8.06 6.31 2.37
CA ALA A 82 -7.84 5.52 1.17
C ALA A 82 -7.96 6.37 -0.12
N PHE A 83 -8.91 7.30 -0.18
CA PHE A 83 -9.03 8.21 -1.31
C PHE A 83 -7.82 9.13 -1.41
N ILE A 84 -7.39 9.75 -0.30
CA ILE A 84 -6.19 10.58 -0.23
C ILE A 84 -4.95 9.77 -0.66
N ALA A 85 -4.80 8.55 -0.13
CA ALA A 85 -3.71 7.65 -0.49
C ALA A 85 -3.65 7.34 -1.98
N LEU A 86 -4.79 6.94 -2.55
CA LEU A 86 -4.85 6.50 -3.94
C LEU A 86 -4.71 7.68 -4.90
N TYR A 87 -5.47 8.75 -4.70
CA TYR A 87 -5.46 9.90 -5.59
C TYR A 87 -4.11 10.60 -5.57
N PHE A 88 -3.65 11.06 -4.40
CA PHE A 88 -2.38 11.78 -4.33
C PHE A 88 -1.19 10.86 -4.63
N GLY A 89 -1.28 9.57 -4.31
CA GLY A 89 -0.25 8.59 -4.66
C GLY A 89 -0.10 8.44 -6.17
N PHE A 90 -1.20 8.38 -6.91
CA PHE A 90 -1.19 8.38 -8.37
C PHE A 90 -0.69 9.71 -8.91
N VAL A 91 -1.16 10.86 -8.41
CA VAL A 91 -0.65 12.19 -8.82
C VAL A 91 0.87 12.26 -8.66
N THR A 92 1.42 11.81 -7.53
CA THR A 92 2.88 11.79 -7.31
C THR A 92 3.57 10.86 -8.29
N VAL A 93 3.16 9.60 -8.38
CA VAL A 93 3.78 8.63 -9.29
C VAL A 93 3.74 9.12 -10.74
N SER A 94 2.68 9.81 -11.15
CA SER A 94 2.51 10.31 -12.52
C SER A 94 3.31 11.58 -12.84
N ASN A 95 3.78 12.33 -11.85
CA ASN A 95 4.40 13.64 -12.09
C ASN A 95 5.87 13.77 -11.67
N ILE A 96 6.39 12.87 -10.84
CA ILE A 96 7.82 12.87 -10.46
C ILE A 96 8.46 11.51 -10.78
N PRO A 97 9.80 11.42 -10.82
CA PRO A 97 10.46 10.14 -11.05
C PRO A 97 9.95 9.04 -10.10
N LEU A 98 9.82 7.82 -10.61
CA LEU A 98 9.31 6.67 -9.85
C LEU A 98 10.14 6.43 -8.58
N ALA A 99 11.44 6.70 -8.65
CA ALA A 99 12.34 6.70 -7.50
C ALA A 99 11.84 7.67 -6.41
N ASP A 100 11.78 8.97 -6.69
CA ASP A 100 11.29 9.99 -5.74
C ASP A 100 9.91 9.63 -5.17
N ALA A 101 8.96 9.22 -6.02
CA ALA A 101 7.63 8.80 -5.59
C ALA A 101 7.66 7.59 -4.64
N THR A 102 8.54 6.63 -4.91
CA THR A 102 8.71 5.42 -4.10
C THR A 102 9.34 5.76 -2.74
N ALA A 103 10.40 6.59 -2.72
CA ALA A 103 11.00 7.11 -1.49
C ALA A 103 9.97 7.80 -0.59
N ILE A 104 9.15 8.69 -1.16
CA ILE A 104 8.08 9.37 -0.42
C ILE A 104 7.04 8.36 0.06
N GLY A 105 6.63 7.39 -0.77
CA GLY A 105 5.67 6.36 -0.37
C GLY A 105 6.11 5.55 0.85
N PHE A 106 7.41 5.30 1.01
CA PHE A 106 7.95 4.60 2.19
C PHE A 106 7.82 5.38 3.50
N THR A 107 7.58 6.69 3.45
CA THR A 107 7.23 7.47 4.65
C THR A 107 5.94 6.99 5.31
N GLN A 108 5.09 6.25 4.59
CA GLN A 108 3.92 5.57 5.14
C GLN A 108 4.29 4.70 6.34
N VAL A 109 5.42 3.98 6.31
CA VAL A 109 5.83 3.10 7.41
C VAL A 109 6.13 3.91 8.68
N LEU A 110 6.73 5.09 8.54
CA LEU A 110 6.97 6.03 9.63
C LEU A 110 5.64 6.57 10.20
N PHE A 111 4.70 6.95 9.33
CA PHE A 111 3.38 7.42 9.76
C PHE A 111 2.57 6.32 10.43
N VAL A 112 2.60 5.09 9.92
CA VAL A 112 1.95 3.94 10.55
C VAL A 112 2.49 3.75 11.96
N ALA A 113 3.81 3.82 12.16
CA ALA A 113 4.40 3.74 13.49
C ALA A 113 3.86 4.83 14.43
N CYS A 114 3.95 6.09 14.04
CA CYS A 114 3.47 7.20 14.87
C CYS A 114 1.98 7.07 15.20
N ILE A 115 1.13 6.79 14.20
CA ILE A 115 -0.32 6.73 14.37
C ILE A 115 -0.72 5.47 15.15
N SER A 116 -0.06 4.33 14.96
CA SER A 116 -0.40 3.11 15.69
C SER A 116 -0.17 3.25 17.19
N ARG A 117 0.90 3.95 17.60
CA ARG A 117 1.15 4.23 19.01
C ARG A 117 0.03 5.07 19.63
N LEU A 118 -0.45 6.08 18.92
CA LEU A 118 -1.51 6.98 19.40
C LEU A 118 -2.90 6.34 19.36
N CYS A 119 -3.21 5.58 18.32
CA CYS A 119 -4.56 5.08 18.05
C CYS A 119 -4.79 3.63 18.47
N LEU A 120 -3.77 2.78 18.44
CA LEU A 120 -3.86 1.35 18.78
C LEU A 120 -3.20 1.03 20.12
N SER A 121 -2.55 2.01 20.75
CA SER A 121 -1.75 1.80 21.95
C SER A 121 -0.67 0.71 21.77
N GLU A 122 -0.24 0.49 20.51
CA GLU A 122 0.86 -0.42 20.20
C GLU A 122 2.16 0.19 20.74
N CYS A 123 2.78 -0.47 21.74
CA CYS A 123 4.07 -0.03 22.27
C CYS A 123 5.15 -0.16 21.19
N ILE A 124 5.75 0.97 20.81
CA ILE A 124 6.95 0.98 19.97
C ILE A 124 8.16 0.79 20.87
N THR A 125 8.78 -0.38 20.79
CA THR A 125 10.06 -0.66 21.43
C THR A 125 11.19 0.09 20.73
N ALA A 126 12.26 0.39 21.45
CA ALA A 126 13.45 1.04 20.88
C ALA A 126 14.01 0.25 19.69
N THR A 127 14.03 -1.08 19.78
CA THR A 127 14.43 -1.97 18.68
C THR A 127 13.59 -1.74 17.43
N ARG A 128 12.27 -1.58 17.57
CA ARG A 128 11.37 -1.38 16.43
C ARG A 128 11.51 -0.01 15.81
N LEU A 129 11.70 1.02 16.62
CA LEU A 129 11.99 2.36 16.12
C LEU A 129 13.28 2.35 15.30
N PHE A 130 14.34 1.70 15.82
CA PHE A 130 15.59 1.53 15.10
C PHE A 130 15.39 0.79 13.78
N THR A 131 14.62 -0.30 13.73
CA THR A 131 14.42 -1.06 12.48
C THR A 131 13.63 -0.26 11.43
N ILE A 132 12.66 0.54 11.88
CA ILE A 132 11.88 1.40 10.98
C ILE A 132 12.76 2.49 10.38
N ILE A 133 13.58 3.15 11.20
CA ILE A 133 14.51 4.21 10.76
C ILE A 133 15.60 3.62 9.87
N ALA A 134 16.21 2.50 10.26
CA ALA A 134 17.23 1.82 9.46
C ALA A 134 16.68 1.35 8.10
N GLY A 135 15.46 0.78 8.08
CA GLY A 135 14.77 0.43 6.84
C GLY A 135 14.53 1.64 5.95
N PHE A 136 14.09 2.77 6.51
CA PHE A 136 13.90 4.00 5.76
C PHE A 136 15.22 4.55 5.19
N ILE A 137 16.30 4.56 5.98
CA ILE A 137 17.65 4.96 5.53
C ILE A 137 18.10 4.06 4.38
N GLY A 138 17.97 2.74 4.53
CA GLY A 138 18.30 1.79 3.48
C GLY A 138 17.50 2.05 2.20
N VAL A 139 16.21 2.37 2.31
CA VAL A 139 15.39 2.77 1.15
C VAL A 139 15.97 4.02 0.48
N MET A 140 16.31 5.07 1.23
CA MET A 140 16.90 6.29 0.65
C MET A 140 18.22 6.00 -0.07
N MET A 141 19.02 5.06 0.44
CA MET A 141 20.27 4.62 -0.19
C MET A 141 20.05 3.83 -1.49
N VAL A 142 18.95 3.07 -1.60
CA VAL A 142 18.60 2.35 -2.84
C VAL A 142 17.98 3.28 -3.86
N VAL A 143 17.00 4.06 -3.44
CA VAL A 143 16.19 4.90 -4.32
C VAL A 143 16.95 6.13 -4.81
N GLN A 144 17.83 6.68 -3.96
CA GLN A 144 18.64 7.88 -4.24
C GLN A 144 17.82 9.00 -4.88
N PRO A 145 16.75 9.45 -4.21
CA PRO A 145 15.85 10.43 -4.79
C PRO A 145 16.59 11.75 -5.02
N GLN A 146 16.37 12.36 -6.18
CA GLN A 146 17.07 13.59 -6.58
C GLN A 146 16.28 14.85 -6.25
N PHE A 147 14.95 14.74 -6.11
CA PHE A 147 14.04 15.85 -5.81
C PHE A 147 14.34 17.11 -6.64
N GLN A 148 14.08 17.03 -7.94
CA GLN A 148 14.33 18.13 -8.87
C GLN A 148 13.59 19.42 -8.46
N GLN A 149 14.17 20.58 -8.77
CA GLN A 149 13.54 21.88 -8.54
C GLN A 149 12.20 21.96 -9.29
N GLY A 150 11.13 22.38 -8.60
CA GLY A 150 9.76 22.40 -9.13
C GLY A 150 8.88 21.20 -8.75
N SER A 151 9.43 20.16 -8.10
CA SER A 151 8.68 18.96 -7.68
C SER A 151 7.96 19.07 -6.33
N LEU A 152 8.03 20.22 -5.65
CA LEU A 152 7.57 20.37 -4.26
C LEU A 152 6.09 20.03 -4.07
N GLN A 153 5.23 20.45 -5.02
CA GLN A 153 3.80 20.15 -4.96
C GLN A 153 3.51 18.64 -5.02
N TYR A 154 4.22 17.91 -5.88
CA TYR A 154 4.05 16.47 -6.06
C TYR A 154 4.70 15.67 -4.93
N THR A 155 5.77 16.21 -4.34
CA THR A 155 6.37 15.70 -3.11
C THR A 155 5.39 15.83 -1.94
N GLY A 156 4.75 17.00 -1.80
CA GLY A 156 3.69 17.24 -0.81
C GLY A 156 2.49 16.31 -1.01
N ALA A 157 2.05 16.12 -2.26
CA ALA A 157 1.03 15.13 -2.61
C ALA A 157 1.44 13.72 -2.14
N GLY A 158 2.69 13.32 -2.34
CA GLY A 158 3.15 11.98 -1.95
C GLY A 158 3.16 11.80 -0.43
N LEU A 159 3.52 12.84 0.32
CA LEU A 159 3.45 12.82 1.78
C LEU A 159 2.01 12.75 2.29
N LEU A 160 1.09 13.47 1.66
CA LEU A 160 -0.34 13.35 1.94
C LEU A 160 -0.86 11.95 1.62
N ALA A 161 -0.42 11.36 0.51
CA ALA A 161 -0.77 9.99 0.13
C ALA A 161 -0.30 8.98 1.18
N ALA A 162 0.96 9.07 1.60
CA ALA A 162 1.53 8.22 2.65
C ALA A 162 0.80 8.38 3.99
N MET A 163 0.43 9.61 4.37
CA MET A 163 -0.37 9.87 5.57
C MET A 163 -1.77 9.26 5.45
N GLY A 164 -2.46 9.47 4.34
CA GLY A 164 -3.78 8.88 4.06
C GLY A 164 -3.74 7.35 4.10
N ALA A 165 -2.68 6.76 3.55
CA ALA A 165 -2.49 5.32 3.55
C ALA A 165 -2.27 4.78 4.97
N ALA A 166 -1.45 5.48 5.78
CA ALA A 166 -1.25 5.12 7.18
C ALA A 166 -2.57 5.18 7.97
N VAL A 167 -3.36 6.23 7.81
CA VAL A 167 -4.70 6.34 8.41
C VAL A 167 -5.60 5.17 7.97
N ALA A 168 -5.64 4.86 6.67
CA ALA A 168 -6.44 3.77 6.14
C ALA A 168 -6.02 2.41 6.72
N VAL A 169 -4.71 2.14 6.82
CA VAL A 169 -4.14 0.92 7.40
C VAL A 169 -4.51 0.78 8.87
N ILE A 170 -4.41 1.84 9.67
CA ILE A 170 -4.79 1.82 11.08
C ILE A 170 -6.29 1.58 11.25
N CYS A 171 -7.13 2.18 10.40
CA CYS A 171 -8.56 1.91 10.39
C CYS A 171 -8.87 0.46 9.99
N VAL A 172 -8.18 -0.09 8.98
CA VAL A 172 -8.27 -1.52 8.64
C VAL A 172 -7.93 -2.36 9.86
N ARG A 173 -6.83 -2.07 10.55
CA ARG A 173 -6.41 -2.82 11.72
C ARG A 173 -7.49 -2.84 12.81
N LYS A 174 -8.12 -1.70 13.12
CA LYS A 174 -9.25 -1.63 14.08
C LYS A 174 -10.49 -2.36 13.59
N VAL A 175 -10.95 -2.06 12.38
CA VAL A 175 -12.26 -2.52 11.88
C VAL A 175 -12.23 -3.99 11.48
N SER A 176 -11.08 -4.50 11.01
CA SER A 176 -10.93 -5.88 10.52
C SER A 176 -11.12 -6.96 11.60
N GLN A 177 -11.07 -6.58 12.88
CA GLN A 177 -11.34 -7.44 14.03
C GLN A 177 -12.84 -7.59 14.34
N GLU A 178 -13.65 -6.59 13.97
CA GLU A 178 -15.06 -6.53 14.35
C GLU A 178 -16.02 -6.70 13.17
N GLU A 179 -15.55 -6.40 11.96
CA GLU A 179 -16.35 -6.41 10.75
C GLU A 179 -15.75 -7.32 9.66
N PRO A 180 -16.61 -7.91 8.81
CA PRO A 180 -16.13 -8.77 7.75
C PRO A 180 -15.40 -7.96 6.68
N ARG A 181 -14.43 -8.59 6.01
CA ARG A 181 -13.61 -7.97 4.96
C ARG A 181 -14.44 -7.33 3.87
N ILE A 182 -15.57 -7.96 3.51
CA ILE A 182 -16.45 -7.47 2.45
C ILE A 182 -17.02 -6.08 2.76
N THR A 183 -17.29 -5.74 4.03
CA THR A 183 -17.74 -4.39 4.40
C THR A 183 -16.65 -3.36 4.18
N LEU A 184 -15.41 -3.65 4.62
CA LEU A 184 -14.28 -2.73 4.41
C LEU A 184 -14.03 -2.49 2.92
N LEU A 185 -14.03 -3.55 2.11
CA LEU A 185 -13.69 -3.46 0.70
C LEU A 185 -14.84 -2.91 -0.15
N GLY A 186 -16.07 -3.34 0.11
CA GLY A 186 -17.26 -2.89 -0.62
C GLY A 186 -17.54 -1.40 -0.42
N TYR A 187 -17.39 -0.89 0.82
CA TYR A 187 -17.53 0.55 1.07
C TYR A 187 -16.45 1.36 0.38
N GLN A 188 -15.21 0.87 0.38
CA GLN A 188 -14.15 1.55 -0.34
C GLN A 188 -14.41 1.55 -1.86
N ALA A 189 -14.82 0.41 -2.43
CA ALA A 189 -15.15 0.31 -3.85
C ALA A 189 -16.23 1.32 -4.25
N LEU A 190 -17.30 1.42 -3.45
CA LEU A 190 -18.41 2.34 -3.71
C LEU A 190 -18.01 3.80 -3.50
N PHE A 191 -17.60 4.18 -2.29
CA PHE A 191 -17.47 5.59 -1.93
C PHE A 191 -16.24 6.25 -2.56
N VAL A 192 -15.11 5.54 -2.65
CA VAL A 192 -13.94 6.08 -3.38
C VAL A 192 -14.25 6.16 -4.87
N GLY A 193 -15.04 5.22 -5.42
CA GLY A 193 -15.51 5.27 -6.80
C GLY A 193 -16.37 6.50 -7.08
N VAL A 194 -17.35 6.80 -6.22
CA VAL A 194 -18.19 8.00 -6.33
C VAL A 194 -17.35 9.28 -6.20
N MET A 195 -16.43 9.34 -5.23
CA MET A 195 -15.53 10.48 -5.06
C MET A 195 -14.61 10.71 -6.27
N ALA A 196 -14.20 9.64 -6.97
CA ALA A 196 -13.40 9.74 -8.19
C ALA A 196 -14.23 10.06 -9.44
N LEU A 197 -15.48 9.58 -9.51
CA LEU A 197 -16.36 9.80 -10.65
C LEU A 197 -16.65 11.29 -10.87
N LEU A 198 -17.07 12.00 -9.81
CA LEU A 198 -17.51 13.40 -9.91
C LEU A 198 -16.47 14.31 -10.61
N PRO A 199 -15.19 14.35 -10.18
CA PRO A 199 -14.17 15.14 -10.87
C PRO A 199 -13.77 14.54 -12.22
N SER A 200 -13.82 13.21 -12.39
CA SER A 200 -13.46 12.58 -13.67
C SER A 200 -14.36 13.00 -14.83
N ILE A 201 -15.62 13.38 -14.56
CA ILE A 201 -16.57 13.82 -15.60
C ILE A 201 -16.05 15.09 -16.31
N ALA A 202 -15.39 15.99 -15.60
CA ALA A 202 -14.90 17.25 -16.16
C ALA A 202 -13.71 17.06 -17.12
N ALA A 203 -12.92 16.00 -16.91
CA ALA A 203 -11.73 15.67 -17.70
C ALA A 203 -11.90 14.32 -18.43
N TRP A 204 -13.15 13.89 -18.67
CA TRP A 204 -13.42 12.55 -19.17
C TRP A 204 -12.91 12.37 -20.59
N GLN A 205 -12.09 11.35 -20.80
CA GLN A 205 -11.58 10.94 -22.10
C GLN A 205 -11.92 9.48 -22.36
N TRP A 206 -12.46 9.17 -23.54
CA TRP A 206 -12.72 7.78 -23.87
C TRP A 206 -11.41 7.03 -24.13
N PRO A 207 -11.11 5.98 -23.35
CA PRO A 207 -9.87 5.24 -23.55
C PRO A 207 -9.91 4.46 -24.86
N SER A 208 -8.80 4.45 -25.57
CA SER A 208 -8.52 3.48 -26.63
C SER A 208 -8.59 2.05 -26.10
N TRP A 209 -8.67 1.05 -26.99
CA TRP A 209 -8.70 -0.36 -26.60
C TRP A 209 -7.47 -0.79 -25.79
N SER A 210 -6.30 -0.26 -26.10
CA SER A 210 -5.07 -0.48 -25.34
C SER A 210 -5.14 0.13 -23.94
N GLU A 211 -5.59 1.38 -23.82
CA GLU A 211 -5.73 2.05 -22.52
C GLU A 211 -6.81 1.37 -21.67
N LEU A 212 -7.92 0.94 -22.27
CA LEU A 212 -8.95 0.18 -21.59
C LEU A 212 -8.41 -1.15 -21.06
N GLY A 213 -7.60 -1.87 -21.84
CA GLY A 213 -6.90 -3.07 -21.38
C GLY A 213 -6.03 -2.79 -20.15
N LEU A 214 -5.23 -1.72 -20.18
CA LEU A 214 -4.40 -1.30 -19.05
C LEU A 214 -5.22 -0.86 -17.83
N LEU A 215 -6.32 -0.14 -18.02
CA LEU A 215 -7.26 0.28 -16.95
C LEU A 215 -7.89 -0.94 -16.27
N LEU A 216 -8.28 -1.95 -17.05
CA LEU A 216 -8.78 -3.23 -16.53
C LEU A 216 -7.68 -3.97 -15.75
N CYS A 217 -6.45 -4.00 -16.26
CA CYS A 217 -5.30 -4.57 -15.54
C CYS A 217 -5.06 -3.86 -14.21
N VAL A 218 -5.07 -2.52 -14.17
CA VAL A 218 -4.95 -1.72 -12.94
C VAL A 218 -6.05 -2.10 -11.95
N GLY A 219 -7.29 -2.21 -12.42
CA GLY A 219 -8.44 -2.60 -11.61
C GLY A 219 -8.30 -4.00 -11.01
N VAL A 220 -7.98 -5.00 -11.82
CA VAL A 220 -7.84 -6.40 -11.38
C VAL A 220 -6.67 -6.55 -10.41
N LEU A 221 -5.48 -6.07 -10.79
CA LEU A 221 -4.28 -6.16 -9.96
C LEU A 221 -4.48 -5.44 -8.63
N SER A 222 -5.03 -4.22 -8.64
CA SER A 222 -5.31 -3.46 -7.42
C SER A 222 -6.31 -4.17 -6.53
N SER A 223 -7.35 -4.79 -7.10
CA SER A 223 -8.40 -5.47 -6.34
C SER A 223 -7.86 -6.70 -5.62
N VAL A 224 -7.08 -7.52 -6.33
CA VAL A 224 -6.44 -8.71 -5.77
C VAL A 224 -5.41 -8.31 -4.73
N ALA A 225 -4.54 -7.34 -5.04
CA ALA A 225 -3.56 -6.81 -4.10
C ALA A 225 -4.22 -6.31 -2.82
N GLN A 226 -5.29 -5.52 -2.95
CA GLN A 226 -6.00 -4.97 -1.81
C GLN A 226 -6.71 -6.03 -0.96
N TRP A 227 -7.29 -7.06 -1.59
CA TRP A 227 -7.89 -8.18 -0.86
C TRP A 227 -6.85 -8.94 -0.02
N ILE A 228 -5.69 -9.23 -0.62
CA ILE A 228 -4.58 -9.92 0.02
C ILE A 228 -3.96 -9.04 1.12
N GLY A 229 -3.73 -7.75 0.85
CA GLY A 229 -3.15 -6.80 1.79
C GLY A 229 -4.03 -6.56 3.02
N VAL A 230 -5.34 -6.34 2.84
CA VAL A 230 -6.28 -6.25 3.98
C VAL A 230 -6.31 -7.54 4.80
N THR A 231 -6.12 -8.68 4.14
CA THR A 231 -6.00 -9.97 4.83
C THR A 231 -4.69 -10.06 5.63
N ALA A 232 -3.57 -9.54 5.13
CA ALA A 232 -2.30 -9.51 5.86
C ALA A 232 -2.42 -8.76 7.21
N TYR A 233 -3.11 -7.61 7.24
CA TYR A 233 -3.35 -6.83 8.47
C TYR A 233 -4.25 -7.50 9.51
N LYS A 234 -4.95 -8.59 9.15
CA LYS A 234 -5.66 -9.42 10.13
C LYS A 234 -4.71 -10.30 10.95
N TYR A 235 -3.56 -10.64 10.37
CA TYR A 235 -2.64 -11.64 10.89
C TYR A 235 -1.48 -11.05 11.70
N GLY A 236 -1.25 -9.74 11.67
CA GLY A 236 -0.19 -9.09 12.43
C GLY A 236 -0.52 -7.65 12.84
N GLU A 237 0.28 -7.11 13.76
CA GLU A 237 0.23 -5.69 14.13
C GLU A 237 0.52 -4.80 12.92
N ALA A 238 -0.07 -3.60 12.91
CA ALA A 238 0.06 -2.68 11.77
C ALA A 238 1.53 -2.35 11.49
N ASN A 239 2.30 -2.13 12.55
CA ASN A 239 3.73 -1.83 12.47
C ASN A 239 4.58 -2.99 11.94
N VAL A 240 4.20 -4.27 12.15
CA VAL A 240 4.97 -5.39 11.57
C VAL A 240 4.69 -5.45 10.07
N ILE A 241 3.42 -5.45 9.71
CA ILE A 241 2.99 -5.59 8.31
C ILE A 241 3.49 -4.40 7.48
N ALA A 242 3.45 -3.17 8.00
CA ALA A 242 4.01 -2.01 7.33
C ALA A 242 5.54 -2.10 7.15
N ASN A 243 6.29 -2.62 8.13
CA ASN A 243 7.74 -2.79 7.97
C ASN A 243 8.10 -3.79 6.85
N VAL A 244 7.27 -4.81 6.63
CA VAL A 244 7.42 -5.76 5.52
C VAL A 244 7.26 -5.06 4.17
N GLU A 245 6.54 -3.94 4.11
CA GLU A 245 6.41 -3.16 2.87
C GLU A 245 7.75 -2.61 2.40
N TYR A 246 8.78 -2.45 3.24
CA TYR A 246 10.15 -2.15 2.78
C TYR A 246 10.69 -3.17 1.79
N GLY A 247 10.19 -4.42 1.83
CA GLY A 247 10.47 -5.43 0.81
C GLY A 247 10.05 -5.02 -0.61
N LYS A 248 9.15 -4.02 -0.75
CA LYS A 248 8.80 -3.40 -2.05
C LYS A 248 10.03 -3.01 -2.85
N ILE A 249 11.08 -2.56 -2.18
CA ILE A 249 12.29 -2.07 -2.82
C ILE A 249 12.94 -3.14 -3.70
N ILE A 250 12.85 -4.41 -3.31
CA ILE A 250 13.43 -5.53 -4.05
C ILE A 250 12.71 -5.66 -5.40
N TYR A 251 11.39 -5.52 -5.41
CA TYR A 251 10.60 -5.52 -6.64
C TYR A 251 10.89 -4.28 -7.50
N SER A 252 11.06 -3.11 -6.87
CA SER A 252 11.42 -1.88 -7.58
C SER A 252 12.76 -2.00 -8.30
N VAL A 253 13.77 -2.54 -7.63
CA VAL A 253 15.11 -2.78 -8.22
C VAL A 253 15.04 -3.82 -9.33
N ALA A 254 14.30 -4.93 -9.12
CA ALA A 254 14.15 -5.96 -10.14
C ALA A 254 13.45 -5.44 -11.41
N LEU A 255 12.42 -4.61 -11.26
CA LEU A 255 11.74 -3.96 -12.39
C LEU A 255 12.63 -2.90 -13.05
N GLY A 256 13.37 -2.11 -12.27
CA GLY A 256 14.39 -1.16 -12.75
C GLY A 256 15.40 -1.83 -13.67
N TYR A 257 16.00 -2.92 -13.19
CA TYR A 257 16.96 -3.70 -13.97
C TYR A 257 16.31 -4.36 -15.20
N GLY A 258 15.16 -5.02 -15.04
CA GLY A 258 14.55 -5.81 -16.11
C GLY A 258 13.88 -5.00 -17.21
N LEU A 259 13.27 -3.86 -16.88
CA LEU A 259 12.54 -3.03 -17.84
C LEU A 259 13.38 -1.86 -18.37
N PHE A 260 14.31 -1.34 -17.56
CA PHE A 260 15.04 -0.11 -17.85
C PHE A 260 16.56 -0.31 -17.92
N SER A 261 17.06 -1.54 -17.74
CA SER A 261 18.50 -1.87 -17.73
C SER A 261 19.30 -1.07 -16.67
N GLU A 262 18.64 -0.63 -15.61
CA GLU A 262 19.25 0.11 -14.51
C GLU A 262 20.02 -0.84 -13.59
N VAL A 263 21.35 -0.74 -13.58
CA VAL A 263 22.20 -1.54 -12.69
C VAL A 263 22.34 -0.83 -11.34
N PRO A 264 22.04 -1.51 -10.21
CA PRO A 264 22.21 -0.91 -8.88
C PRO A 264 23.68 -0.56 -8.63
N ASN A 265 23.93 0.68 -8.22
CA ASN A 265 25.27 1.11 -7.81
C ASN A 265 25.63 0.55 -6.41
N GLU A 266 26.89 0.75 -5.99
CA GLU A 266 27.41 0.24 -4.70
C GLU A 266 26.58 0.73 -3.50
N LEU A 267 26.13 1.99 -3.53
CA LEU A 267 25.29 2.57 -2.48
C LEU A 267 23.92 1.89 -2.40
N ALA A 268 23.33 1.54 -3.55
CA ALA A 268 22.08 0.79 -3.61
C ALA A 268 22.24 -0.65 -3.10
N ILE A 269 23.36 -1.31 -3.41
CA ILE A 269 23.65 -2.64 -2.86
C ILE A 269 23.77 -2.57 -1.33
N LEU A 270 24.48 -1.57 -0.80
CA LEU A 270 24.58 -1.36 0.65
C LEU A 270 23.21 -1.07 1.28
N GLY A 271 22.39 -0.25 0.62
CA GLY A 271 21.02 0.04 1.04
C GLY A 271 20.15 -1.22 1.13
N LEU A 272 20.23 -2.12 0.14
CA LEU A 272 19.53 -3.42 0.17
C LEU A 272 19.96 -4.26 1.38
N LEU A 273 21.26 -4.32 1.68
CA LEU A 273 21.77 -5.02 2.86
C LEU A 273 21.22 -4.43 4.17
N VAL A 274 21.17 -3.10 4.28
CA VAL A 274 20.59 -2.40 5.44
C VAL A 274 19.11 -2.74 5.63
N ILE A 275 18.33 -2.79 4.55
CA ILE A 275 16.89 -3.14 4.61
C ILE A 275 16.69 -4.59 5.05
N VAL A 276 17.47 -5.52 4.50
CA VAL A 276 17.38 -6.95 4.89
C VAL A 276 17.78 -7.11 6.36
N ALA A 277 18.85 -6.45 6.80
CA ALA A 277 19.29 -6.47 8.18
C ALA A 277 18.24 -5.89 9.14
N SER A 278 17.63 -4.74 8.80
CA SER A 278 16.61 -4.11 9.64
C SER A 278 15.34 -4.97 9.76
N ALA A 279 14.97 -5.72 8.72
CA ALA A 279 13.85 -6.66 8.77
C ALA A 279 14.16 -7.95 9.56
N ALA A 280 15.40 -8.45 9.49
CA ALA A 280 15.82 -9.70 10.14
C ALA A 280 16.13 -9.55 11.63
N LEU A 281 16.69 -8.41 12.05
CA LEU A 281 17.14 -8.17 13.43
C LEU A 281 16.08 -8.46 14.52
N PRO A 282 14.82 -8.01 14.39
CA PRO A 282 13.79 -8.28 15.40
C PRO A 282 13.46 -9.78 15.53
N ILE A 283 13.51 -10.51 14.41
CA ILE A 283 13.22 -11.95 14.37
C ILE A 283 14.33 -12.71 15.11
N VAL A 284 15.59 -12.41 14.77
CA VAL A 284 16.76 -13.03 15.39
C VAL A 284 16.81 -12.71 16.87
N TYR A 285 16.61 -11.44 17.25
CA TYR A 285 16.61 -11.01 18.64
C TYR A 285 15.53 -11.72 19.48
N HIS A 286 14.33 -11.88 18.92
CA HIS A 286 13.24 -12.59 19.59
C HIS A 286 13.55 -14.08 19.75
N HIS A 287 14.16 -14.72 18.74
CA HIS A 287 14.54 -16.14 18.82
C HIS A 287 15.67 -16.40 19.83
N LEU A 288 16.64 -15.49 19.95
CA LEU A 288 17.74 -15.61 20.92
C LEU A 288 17.31 -15.42 22.38
N LYS A 289 16.20 -14.69 22.62
CA LYS A 289 15.65 -14.46 23.96
C LYS A 289 14.62 -15.48 24.43
N GLN A 290 14.17 -16.40 23.57
CA GLN A 290 13.33 -17.49 24.02
C GLN A 290 14.19 -18.51 24.79
N PRO A 291 13.86 -18.83 26.06
CA PRO A 291 14.54 -19.91 26.75
C PRO A 291 14.29 -21.19 25.94
N LYS A 292 15.37 -21.89 25.58
CA LYS A 292 15.28 -23.23 25.02
C LYS A 292 14.62 -24.11 26.09
N LEU A 293 13.36 -24.48 25.86
CA LEU A 293 12.68 -25.55 26.59
C LEU A 293 13.26 -26.90 26.15
#